data_AF-A0A955FUS9-F1
#
_entry.id   AF-A0A955FUS9-F1
#
_cell.length_a   1.000
_cell.length_b   1.000
_cell.length_c   1.000
_cell.angle_alpha   90.00
_cell.angle_beta   90.00
_cell.angle_gamma   90.00
#
_symmetry.space_group_name_H-M   'P 1'
#
loop_
_entity.id
_entity.type
_entity.pdbx_description
1 polymer ?
#
loop_
_entity_poly.entity_id
_entity_poly.type
_entity_poly.pdbx_seq_one_letter_code
_entity_poly.pdbx_strand_id
1 'polypeptide(L)'
;KPLYVSLKEDDPHDITETRARELYAAKLQAEAEKNIADFGTIKVLNGRFGPYITDGKKNVKIPKDTDPTTITEATAKKLLAEAPAKGKLRRTTRGKARNK
;
A
#
# COMPACT_ATOMS: atom_id res chain seq x y z
N LYS A 1 6.39 14.74 6.32
CA LYS A 1 6.84 14.64 4.91
C LYS A 1 5.76 15.34 4.08
N PRO A 2 6.11 16.29 3.19
CA PRO A 2 5.10 17.01 2.41
C PRO A 2 4.30 16.04 1.54
N LEU A 3 2.98 16.23 1.50
CA LEU A 3 2.07 15.43 0.68
C LEU A 3 1.78 16.21 -0.61
N TYR A 4 2.11 15.59 -1.75
CA TYR A 4 1.93 16.18 -3.08
C TYR A 4 0.70 15.59 -3.77
N VAL A 5 -0.06 16.45 -4.46
CA VAL A 5 -1.19 16.05 -5.30
C VAL A 5 -0.90 16.45 -6.74
N SER A 6 -1.11 15.52 -7.67
CA SER A 6 -0.97 15.79 -9.10
C SER A 6 -2.25 16.41 -9.62
N LEU A 7 -2.15 17.56 -10.28
CA LEU A 7 -3.24 18.16 -11.04
C LEU A 7 -3.36 17.37 -12.35
N LYS A 8 -4.50 16.71 -12.57
CA LYS A 8 -4.74 15.90 -13.79
C LYS A 8 -5.61 16.62 -14.79
N GLU A 9 -6.61 17.36 -14.32
CA GLU A 9 -7.63 18.00 -15.14
C GLU A 9 -7.59 19.53 -15.01
N ASP A 10 -7.13 20.05 -13.87
CA ASP A 10 -7.00 21.49 -13.65
C ASP A 10 -5.69 22.05 -14.22
N ASP A 11 -5.77 23.21 -14.87
CA ASP A 11 -4.60 23.97 -15.31
C ASP A 11 -3.85 24.56 -14.10
N PRO A 12 -2.51 24.46 -14.04
CA PRO A 12 -1.73 25.00 -12.93
C PRO A 12 -1.87 26.51 -12.70
N HIS A 13 -2.26 27.29 -13.73
CA HIS A 13 -2.40 28.74 -13.65
C HIS A 13 -3.80 29.20 -13.22
N ASP A 14 -4.83 28.37 -13.43
CA ASP A 14 -6.22 28.71 -13.13
C ASP A 14 -6.76 28.04 -11.85
N ILE A 15 -5.94 27.24 -11.17
CA ILE A 15 -6.39 26.52 -9.97
C ILE A 15 -6.70 27.48 -8.82
N THR A 16 -7.92 27.37 -8.29
CA THR A 16 -8.35 28.14 -7.11
C THR A 16 -7.92 27.46 -5.81
N GLU A 17 -7.78 28.24 -4.74
CA GLU A 17 -7.43 27.71 -3.41
C GLU A 17 -8.41 26.63 -2.95
N THR A 18 -9.71 26.84 -3.20
CA THR A 18 -10.76 25.88 -2.86
C THR A 18 -10.52 24.53 -3.56
N ARG A 19 -10.25 24.55 -4.87
CA ARG A 19 -9.95 23.33 -5.62
C ARG A 19 -8.69 22.64 -5.13
N ALA A 20 -7.64 23.38 -4.82
CA ALA A 20 -6.41 22.82 -4.26
C ALA A 20 -6.67 22.10 -2.92
N ARG A 21 -7.49 22.69 -2.05
CA ARG A 21 -7.89 22.08 -0.76
C ARG A 21 -8.73 20.81 -0.95
N GLU A 22 -9.64 20.80 -1.92
CA GLU A 22 -10.45 19.61 -2.24
C GLU A 22 -9.59 18.45 -2.74
N LEU A 23 -8.67 18.71 -3.67
CA LEU A 23 -7.74 17.71 -4.19
C LEU A 23 -6.83 17.15 -3.08
N TYR A 24 -6.40 18.02 -2.16
CA TYR A 24 -5.64 17.61 -0.99
C TYR A 24 -6.47 16.72 -0.04
N ALA A 25 -7.71 17.10 0.26
CA ALA A 25 -8.61 16.32 1.10
C ALA A 25 -8.91 14.94 0.48
N ALA A 26 -9.16 14.88 -0.83
CA ALA A 26 -9.35 13.63 -1.55
C ALA A 26 -8.10 12.73 -1.50
N LYS A 27 -6.90 13.33 -1.62
CA LYS A 27 -5.65 12.58 -1.47
C LYS A 27 -5.47 12.01 -0.06
N LEU A 28 -5.80 12.81 0.95
CA LEU A 28 -5.74 12.41 2.36
C LEU A 28 -6.69 11.23 2.63
N GLN A 29 -7.92 11.30 2.11
CA GLN A 29 -8.88 10.20 2.20
C GLN A 29 -8.37 8.94 1.49
N ALA A 30 -7.81 9.08 0.28
CA ALA A 30 -7.25 7.96 -0.46
C ALA A 30 -6.01 7.33 0.21
N GLU A 31 -5.27 8.09 1.04
CA GLU A 31 -4.22 7.52 1.88
C GLU A 31 -4.79 6.83 3.12
N ALA A 32 -5.83 7.40 3.73
CA ALA A 32 -6.52 6.78 4.87
C ALA A 32 -7.19 5.45 4.48
N GLU A 33 -7.87 5.38 3.33
CA GLU A 33 -8.47 4.13 2.83
C GLU A 33 -7.43 3.03 2.56
N LYS A 34 -6.20 3.43 2.23
CA LYS A 34 -5.09 2.50 2.03
C LYS A 34 -4.40 2.12 3.34
N ASN A 35 -4.55 2.92 4.39
CA ASN A 35 -3.93 2.67 5.67
C ASN A 35 -4.94 2.02 6.62
N ILE A 36 -4.80 0.71 6.81
CA ILE A 36 -5.71 -0.06 7.68
C ILE A 36 -5.32 0.13 9.15
N ALA A 37 -4.02 0.09 9.46
CA ALA A 37 -3.50 0.34 10.81
C ALA A 37 -2.07 0.85 10.76
N ASP A 38 -1.76 1.86 11.58
CA ASP A 38 -0.42 2.42 11.71
C ASP A 38 0.08 2.28 13.15
N PHE A 39 1.08 1.43 13.36
CA PHE A 39 1.75 1.22 14.65
C PHE A 39 3.10 1.98 14.71
N GLY A 40 3.27 3.01 13.88
CA GLY A 40 4.48 3.82 13.77
C GLY A 40 5.62 3.12 13.06
N THR A 41 6.17 2.05 13.65
CA THR A 41 7.24 1.24 13.05
C THR A 41 6.71 0.20 12.06
N ILE A 42 5.49 -0.30 12.30
CA ILE A 42 4.84 -1.31 11.48
C ILE A 42 3.51 -0.75 10.98
N LYS A 43 3.22 -0.96 9.70
CA LYS A 43 2.01 -0.48 9.06
C LYS A 43 1.29 -1.63 8.37
N VAL A 44 -0.03 -1.63 8.48
CA VAL A 44 -0.93 -2.51 7.75
C VAL A 44 -1.59 -1.70 6.66
N LEU A 45 -1.27 -2.05 5.42
CA LEU A 45 -1.69 -1.27 4.26
C LEU A 45 -2.50 -2.14 3.30
N ASN A 46 -3.53 -1.57 2.70
CA ASN A 46 -4.29 -2.19 1.62
C ASN A 46 -3.62 -1.90 0.27
N GLY A 47 -2.89 -2.89 -0.27
CA GLY A 47 -2.16 -2.77 -1.53
C GLY A 47 -2.95 -3.27 -2.74
N ARG A 48 -2.36 -3.11 -3.93
CA ARG A 48 -2.93 -3.62 -5.21
C ARG A 48 -3.21 -5.13 -5.18
N PHE A 49 -2.42 -5.90 -4.43
CA PHE A 49 -2.51 -7.36 -4.35
C PHE A 49 -3.21 -7.85 -3.06
N GLY A 50 -3.87 -6.93 -2.34
CA GLY A 50 -4.51 -7.17 -1.05
C GLY A 50 -3.74 -6.57 0.13
N PRO A 51 -4.26 -6.77 1.35
CA PRO A 51 -3.69 -6.23 2.57
C PRO A 51 -2.33 -6.88 2.91
N TYR A 52 -1.39 -6.07 3.37
CA TYR A 52 -0.04 -6.49 3.74
C TYR A 52 0.49 -5.68 4.90
N ILE A 53 1.47 -6.26 5.61
CA ILE A 53 2.18 -5.65 6.72
C ILE A 53 3.56 -5.23 6.24
N THR A 54 4.01 -4.04 6.62
CA THR A 54 5.36 -3.53 6.33
C THR A 54 5.98 -2.88 7.56
N ASP A 55 7.26 -3.15 7.82
CA ASP A 55 8.08 -2.41 8.80
C ASP A 55 8.98 -1.36 8.11
N GLY A 56 8.77 -1.12 6.81
CA GLY A 56 9.61 -0.31 5.94
C GLY A 56 10.82 -1.05 5.32
N LYS A 57 11.21 -2.21 5.85
CA LYS A 57 12.33 -3.05 5.34
C LYS A 57 11.84 -4.40 4.79
N LYS A 58 10.94 -5.06 5.52
CA LYS A 58 10.30 -6.33 5.24
C LYS A 58 8.81 -6.10 5.03
N ASN A 59 8.27 -6.82 4.04
CA ASN A 59 6.85 -6.79 3.72
C ASN A 59 6.33 -8.23 3.74
N VAL A 60 5.18 -8.43 4.36
CA VAL A 60 4.53 -9.73 4.53
C VAL A 60 3.08 -9.62 4.14
N LYS A 61 2.60 -10.58 3.38
CA LYS A 61 1.19 -10.64 3.01
C LYS A 61 0.37 -11.15 4.19
N ILE A 62 -0.78 -10.53 4.43
CA ILE A 62 -1.72 -11.02 5.44
C ILE A 62 -2.43 -12.27 4.89
N PRO A 63 -2.48 -13.38 5.65
CA PRO A 63 -3.27 -14.55 5.27
C PRO A 63 -4.73 -14.17 4.99
N LYS A 64 -5.36 -14.82 4.00
CA LYS A 64 -6.74 -14.49 3.63
C LYS A 64 -7.75 -14.79 4.75
N ASP A 65 -7.38 -15.67 5.65
CA ASP A 65 -8.19 -16.11 6.79
C ASP A 65 -8.10 -15.14 7.99
N THR A 66 -7.25 -14.11 7.91
CA THR A 66 -7.06 -13.12 8.97
C THR A 66 -7.58 -11.77 8.54
N ASP A 67 -8.45 -11.18 9.36
CA ASP A 67 -9.03 -9.87 9.10
C ASP A 67 -7.98 -8.76 9.30
N PRO A 68 -7.60 -7.99 8.26
CA PRO A 68 -6.51 -7.02 8.35
C PRO A 68 -6.79 -5.87 9.33
N THR A 69 -8.06 -5.61 9.64
CA THR A 69 -8.52 -4.58 10.60
C THR A 69 -8.31 -4.98 12.06
N THR A 70 -8.21 -6.29 12.34
CA THR A 70 -8.06 -6.83 13.71
C THR A 70 -6.61 -7.12 14.09
N ILE A 71 -5.68 -6.96 13.14
CA ILE A 71 -4.26 -7.21 13.38
C ILE A 71 -3.74 -6.17 14.37
N THR A 72 -3.23 -6.66 15.50
CA THR A 72 -2.54 -5.84 16.49
C THR A 72 -1.04 -5.77 16.19
N GLU A 73 -0.35 -4.82 16.81
CA GLU A 73 1.11 -4.66 16.67
C GLU A 73 1.86 -5.95 17.00
N ALA A 74 1.43 -6.69 18.04
CA ALA A 74 2.06 -7.95 18.45
C ALA A 74 1.92 -9.03 17.38
N THR A 75 0.72 -9.18 16.80
CA THR A 75 0.45 -10.13 15.71
C THR A 75 1.23 -9.73 14.45
N ALA A 76 1.31 -8.44 14.15
CA ALA A 76 2.05 -7.94 13.01
C ALA A 76 3.57 -8.23 13.13
N LYS A 77 4.14 -8.04 14.32
CA LYS A 77 5.54 -8.42 14.63
C LYS A 77 5.78 -9.92 14.46
N LYS A 78 4.87 -10.76 14.93
CA LYS A 78 4.96 -12.22 14.75
C LYS A 78 4.97 -12.61 13.28
N LEU A 79 4.02 -12.07 12.49
CA LEU A 79 3.94 -12.32 11.05
C LEU A 79 5.20 -11.82 10.31
N LEU A 80 5.76 -10.69 10.71
CA LEU A 80 7.03 -10.17 10.18
C LEU A 80 8.26 -11.02 10.56
N ALA A 81 8.25 -11.65 11.73
CA ALA A 81 9.31 -12.52 12.21
C ALA A 81 9.25 -13.92 11.58
N GLU A 82 8.06 -14.50 11.44
CA GLU A 82 7.84 -15.80 10.77
C GLU A 82 8.02 -15.72 9.26
N ALA A 83 7.87 -14.53 8.66
CA ALA A 83 7.99 -14.40 7.23
C ALA A 83 9.41 -14.75 6.75
N PRO A 84 9.56 -15.74 5.85
CA PRO A 84 10.85 -16.07 5.28
C PRO A 84 11.37 -14.88 4.47
N ALA A 85 12.64 -14.53 4.65
CA ALA A 85 13.31 -13.49 3.87
C ALA A 85 13.13 -13.81 2.38
N LYS A 86 12.49 -12.89 1.64
CA LYS A 86 12.10 -12.99 0.21
C LYS A 86 12.76 -14.18 -0.51
N GLY A 87 12.11 -15.34 -0.46
CA GLY A 87 12.46 -16.45 -1.32
C GLY A 87 12.35 -15.95 -2.76
N LYS A 88 13.49 -15.91 -3.47
CA LYS A 88 13.61 -15.54 -4.88
C LYS A 88 12.48 -16.25 -5.65
N LEU A 89 11.39 -15.55 -5.95
CA LEU A 89 10.33 -16.14 -6.77
C LEU A 89 10.99 -16.39 -8.13
N ARG A 90 11.26 -17.66 -8.44
CA ARG A 90 11.82 -18.07 -9.72
C ARG A 90 10.85 -17.56 -10.78
N ARG A 91 11.25 -16.53 -11.50
CA ARG A 91 10.53 -16.01 -12.65
C ARG A 91 10.49 -17.12 -13.69
N THR A 92 9.45 -17.95 -13.67
CA THR A 92 9.20 -18.85 -14.79
C THR A 92 8.73 -17.95 -15.92
N THR A 93 9.63 -17.70 -16.87
CA THR A 93 9.26 -17.10 -18.15
C THR A 93 8.40 -18.14 -18.87
N ARG A 94 7.08 -18.09 -18.66
CA ARG A 94 6.14 -18.82 -19.50
C ARG A 94 6.10 -18.09 -20.85
N GLY A 95 7.14 -18.35 -21.66
CA GLY A 95 7.23 -17.88 -23.03
C GLY A 95 5.99 -18.37 -23.78
N LYS A 96 5.21 -17.42 -24.26
CA LYS A 96 4.06 -17.65 -25.14
C LYS A 96 4.58 -18.31 -26.42
N ALA A 97 4.31 -19.59 -26.61
CA ALA A 97 4.50 -20.25 -27.90
C ALA A 97 3.69 -19.48 -28.95
N ARG A 98 4.37 -18.82 -29.88
CA ARG A 98 3.79 -18.39 -31.15
C ARG A 98 3.50 -19.67 -31.94
N ASN A 99 2.23 -19.95 -32.23
CA ASN A 99 1.91 -20.93 -33.25
C ASN A 99 1.88 -20.22 -34.62
N LYS A 100 2.48 -20.88 -35.61
CA LYS A 100 2.62 -20.46 -37.01
C LYS A 100 1.41 -20.90 -37.82
#